data_AF-A0A9D5PVC7-F1
#
_entry.id   AF-A0A9D5PVC7-F1
#
_cell.length_a   1.000
_cell.length_b   1.000
_cell.length_c   1.000
_cell.angle_alpha   90.00
_cell.angle_beta   90.00
_cell.angle_gamma   90.00
#
_symmetry.space_group_name_H-M   'P 1'
#
loop_
_entity.id
_entity.type
_entity.pdbx_description
1 polymer ?
#
loop_
_entity_poly.entity_id
_entity_poly.type
_entity_poly.pdbx_seq_one_letter_code
_entity_poly.pdbx_strand_id
1 'polypeptide(L)'
;MKRFVILTLLAAILLASCGGEASAETTAADTTTMPETTGETFDVPETLDFGGRTFTILACDESVPYTYIENPEEENGDVMNDAIYRRNSMVEEYLNVDIQLETVQGSSTLARFQQDIASGDAVFDMVSPHIISGIATFVTEGYVVDLSALDYVDFSKSWWNGSFAETMAIKGKTFYASGDMIAPNARVIVFNKQMMADYKLPDIYETIRAGKWTLDAMG
;
A
#
# COMPACT_ATOMS: atom_id res chain seq x y z
N MET A 1 -49.46 -9.28 28.33
CA MET A 1 -50.24 -8.12 28.82
C MET A 1 -49.24 -6.99 29.11
N LYS A 2 -49.05 -6.05 28.16
CA LYS A 2 -49.37 -4.60 28.30
C LYS A 2 -49.06 -4.07 29.72
N ARG A 3 -48.12 -3.14 29.89
CA ARG A 3 -48.24 -1.65 29.76
C ARG A 3 -46.83 -1.08 30.07
N PHE A 4 -46.12 -0.32 29.22
CA PHE A 4 -46.23 1.11 28.85
C PHE A 4 -46.65 2.08 29.96
N VAL A 5 -46.06 3.30 29.89
CA VAL A 5 -46.29 4.56 30.65
C VAL A 5 -45.19 4.76 31.70
N ILE A 6 -44.35 5.82 31.67
CA ILE A 6 -44.70 7.24 31.87
C ILE A 6 -43.83 8.17 30.99
N LEU A 7 -44.52 9.06 30.28
CA LEU A 7 -44.03 10.28 29.61
C LEU A 7 -44.08 11.46 30.60
N THR A 8 -43.49 12.60 30.21
CA THR A 8 -43.67 13.99 30.72
C THR A 8 -42.88 14.45 31.97
N LEU A 9 -41.93 15.39 31.78
CA LEU A 9 -42.14 16.80 32.17
C LEU A 9 -41.11 17.78 31.55
N LEU A 10 -41.66 18.82 30.89
CA LEU A 10 -41.24 20.23 30.73
C LEU A 10 -39.77 20.63 30.95
N ALA A 11 -39.08 21.25 29.98
CA ALA A 11 -39.23 22.62 29.43
C ALA A 11 -38.54 23.73 30.25
N ALA A 12 -37.66 24.45 29.53
CA ALA A 12 -37.23 25.84 29.72
C ALA A 12 -36.43 26.23 30.98
N ILE A 13 -35.10 26.31 30.83
CA ILE A 13 -34.32 27.43 31.39
C ILE A 13 -33.35 27.91 30.31
N LEU A 14 -33.75 28.94 29.56
CA LEU A 14 -32.85 29.91 28.95
C LEU A 14 -32.82 31.11 29.89
N LEU A 15 -31.64 31.48 30.40
CA LEU A 15 -31.06 32.83 30.38
C LEU A 15 -29.91 32.97 31.39
N ALA A 16 -28.72 33.17 30.82
CA ALA A 16 -27.65 34.10 31.21
C ALA A 16 -27.22 34.19 32.69
N SER A 17 -25.96 33.82 32.95
CA SER A 17 -25.13 34.49 33.95
C SER A 17 -23.64 34.17 33.73
N CYS A 18 -22.85 35.22 33.47
CA CYS A 18 -21.41 35.43 33.75
C CYS A 18 -20.46 34.22 33.63
N GLY A 19 -19.49 34.20 32.73
CA GLY A 19 -18.41 35.18 32.60
C GLY A 19 -17.08 34.50 32.99
N GLY A 20 -16.16 34.35 32.04
CA GLY A 20 -14.81 33.81 32.28
C GLY A 20 -14.33 32.86 31.18
N GLU A 21 -13.22 33.21 30.54
CA GLU A 21 -12.52 32.47 29.49
C GLU A 21 -12.16 31.03 29.88
N ALA A 22 -12.60 30.07 29.06
CA ALA A 22 -11.89 28.83 28.74
C ALA A 22 -12.52 28.25 27.47
N SER A 23 -11.86 28.46 26.32
CA SER A 23 -12.25 27.82 25.05
C SER A 23 -11.90 26.33 25.14
N ALA A 24 -12.92 25.49 25.32
CA ALA A 24 -12.84 24.08 25.00
C ALA A 24 -13.31 23.92 23.55
N GLU A 25 -12.37 23.84 22.61
CA GLU A 25 -12.67 23.43 21.24
C GLU A 25 -13.13 21.97 21.26
N THR A 26 -14.42 21.77 21.01
CA THR A 26 -14.97 20.49 20.60
C THR A 26 -14.64 20.33 19.12
N THR A 27 -13.69 19.46 18.80
CA THR A 27 -13.35 19.10 17.42
C THR A 27 -14.57 18.42 16.80
N ALA A 28 -15.31 19.16 15.97
CA ALA A 28 -16.27 18.58 15.05
C ALA A 28 -15.48 17.69 14.06
N ALA A 29 -15.86 16.42 13.97
CA ALA A 29 -15.34 15.53 12.94
C ALA A 29 -15.76 16.09 11.57
N ASP A 30 -14.79 16.68 10.89
CA ASP A 30 -14.93 17.17 9.52
C ASP A 30 -15.16 15.93 8.65
N THR A 31 -16.41 15.70 8.26
CA THR A 31 -16.75 14.66 7.29
C THR A 31 -16.26 15.16 5.94
N THR A 32 -14.98 14.89 5.67
CA THR A 32 -14.35 15.18 4.39
C THR A 32 -15.08 14.32 3.36
N THR A 33 -16.02 14.93 2.66
CA THR A 33 -16.68 14.30 1.52
C THR A 33 -15.60 14.14 0.47
N MET A 34 -15.18 12.89 0.20
CA MET A 34 -14.27 12.60 -0.89
C MET A 34 -14.88 13.16 -2.18
N PRO A 35 -14.12 13.89 -3.01
CA PRO A 35 -14.61 14.26 -4.32
C PRO A 35 -14.89 12.97 -5.09
N GLU A 36 -16.06 12.88 -5.72
CA GLU A 36 -16.32 11.88 -6.76
C GLU A 36 -15.38 12.20 -7.93
N THR A 37 -14.17 11.65 -7.89
CA THR A 37 -13.40 11.37 -9.10
C THR A 37 -14.25 10.42 -9.93
N THR A 38 -14.62 10.81 -11.14
CA THR A 38 -14.91 9.85 -12.21
C THR A 38 -13.67 8.97 -12.35
N GLY A 39 -13.62 7.88 -11.59
CA GLY A 39 -12.44 7.04 -11.43
C GLY A 39 -12.09 6.33 -12.72
N GLU A 40 -10.80 5.99 -12.88
CA GLU A 40 -10.39 5.04 -13.90
C GLU A 40 -11.15 3.73 -13.71
N THR A 41 -11.70 3.18 -14.79
CA THR A 41 -12.40 1.89 -14.76
C THR A 41 -11.40 0.74 -14.71
N PHE A 42 -11.77 -0.31 -13.98
CA PHE A 42 -11.11 -1.60 -14.09
C PHE A 42 -11.42 -2.18 -15.47
N ASP A 43 -10.40 -2.47 -16.28
CA ASP A 43 -10.58 -3.07 -17.60
C ASP A 43 -10.70 -4.61 -17.49
N VAL A 44 -11.25 -5.09 -16.37
CA VAL A 44 -11.42 -6.50 -16.03
C VAL A 44 -12.92 -6.82 -16.08
N PRO A 45 -13.39 -7.74 -16.93
CA PRO A 45 -14.81 -8.05 -17.04
C PRO A 45 -15.42 -8.54 -15.72
N GLU A 46 -16.58 -8.01 -15.35
CA GLU A 46 -17.38 -8.47 -14.18
C GLU A 46 -17.86 -9.93 -14.31
N THR A 47 -17.79 -10.50 -15.52
CA THR A 47 -18.15 -11.90 -15.78
C THR A 47 -17.03 -12.89 -15.52
N LEU A 48 -15.82 -12.43 -15.19
CA LEU A 48 -14.71 -13.32 -14.84
C LEU A 48 -14.95 -13.94 -13.47
N ASP A 49 -14.87 -15.25 -13.42
CA ASP A 49 -15.08 -16.05 -12.22
C ASP A 49 -14.05 -17.18 -12.24
N PHE A 50 -13.16 -17.19 -11.26
CA PHE A 50 -12.11 -18.21 -11.13
C PHE A 50 -12.49 -19.35 -10.18
N GLY A 51 -13.76 -19.43 -9.75
CA GLY A 51 -14.34 -20.58 -9.07
C GLY A 51 -13.79 -20.83 -7.66
N GLY A 52 -13.36 -19.78 -6.96
CA GLY A 52 -12.71 -19.87 -5.66
C GLY A 52 -11.29 -20.41 -5.74
N ARG A 53 -10.61 -20.29 -6.89
CA ARG A 53 -9.23 -20.71 -7.06
C ARG A 53 -8.31 -19.94 -6.11
N THR A 54 -7.46 -20.66 -5.40
CA THR A 54 -6.37 -20.05 -4.64
C THR A 54 -5.36 -19.40 -5.59
N PHE A 55 -5.04 -18.13 -5.35
CA PHE A 55 -3.99 -17.37 -6.00
C PHE A 55 -2.83 -17.18 -5.02
N THR A 56 -1.73 -17.92 -5.21
CA THR A 56 -0.64 -17.96 -4.22
C THR A 56 0.49 -17.01 -4.59
N ILE A 57 0.85 -16.13 -3.66
CA ILE A 57 1.90 -15.13 -3.78
C ILE A 57 3.10 -15.56 -2.92
N LEU A 58 4.28 -15.71 -3.52
CA LEU A 58 5.54 -15.89 -2.80
C LEU A 58 6.22 -14.55 -2.57
N ALA A 59 6.42 -14.14 -1.32
CA ALA A 59 7.07 -12.87 -0.97
C ALA A 59 8.12 -13.02 0.14
N CYS A 60 8.90 -11.97 0.38
CA CYS A 60 9.66 -11.83 1.62
C CYS A 60 8.71 -11.55 2.80
N ASP A 61 9.06 -12.02 3.99
CA ASP A 61 8.36 -11.67 5.23
C ASP A 61 8.72 -10.26 5.72
N GLU A 62 8.11 -9.86 6.83
CA GLU A 62 8.33 -8.58 7.50
C GLU A 62 9.79 -8.34 7.96
N SER A 63 10.64 -9.38 8.01
CA SER A 63 12.05 -9.23 8.35
C SER A 63 12.85 -8.51 7.26
N VAL A 64 12.28 -8.41 6.05
CA VAL A 64 12.80 -7.59 4.96
C VAL A 64 11.94 -6.35 4.87
N PRO A 65 12.30 -5.29 5.61
CA PRO A 65 11.45 -4.14 5.69
C PRO A 65 11.30 -3.50 4.31
N TYR A 66 10.09 -3.00 4.05
CA TYR A 66 9.78 -2.13 2.92
C TYR A 66 9.71 -2.77 1.52
N THR A 67 9.67 -4.10 1.41
CA THR A 67 9.44 -4.81 0.14
C THR A 67 8.43 -5.95 0.24
N TYR A 68 7.81 -6.14 1.40
CA TYR A 68 6.89 -7.25 1.63
C TYR A 68 5.49 -6.87 1.14
N ILE A 69 4.78 -7.87 0.63
CA ILE A 69 3.34 -7.77 0.33
C ILE A 69 2.60 -8.12 1.62
N GLU A 70 1.49 -7.43 1.85
CA GLU A 70 0.62 -7.68 3.00
C GLU A 70 -0.69 -8.30 2.55
N ASN A 71 -1.15 -9.27 3.33
CA ASN A 71 -2.48 -9.86 3.20
C ASN A 71 -3.11 -9.99 4.60
N PRO A 72 -3.55 -8.87 5.21
CA PRO A 72 -4.18 -8.88 6.52
C PRO A 72 -5.47 -9.70 6.49
N GLU A 73 -5.77 -10.40 7.59
CA GLU A 73 -6.97 -11.26 7.71
C GLU A 73 -8.23 -10.48 8.13
N GLU A 74 -8.06 -9.32 8.76
CA GLU A 74 -9.15 -8.46 9.23
C GLU A 74 -8.70 -7.00 9.35
N GLU A 75 -9.68 -6.08 9.35
CA GLU A 75 -9.47 -4.67 9.71
C GLU A 75 -9.11 -4.53 11.20
N ASN A 76 -8.20 -3.61 11.52
CA ASN A 76 -7.76 -3.34 12.89
C ASN A 76 -7.75 -1.85 13.27
N GLY A 77 -8.20 -0.98 12.36
CA GLY A 77 -8.25 0.46 12.56
C GLY A 77 -6.97 1.21 12.17
N ASP A 78 -5.90 0.50 11.78
CA ASP A 78 -4.79 1.12 11.07
C ASP A 78 -5.20 1.41 9.62
N VAL A 79 -4.94 2.64 9.17
CA VAL A 79 -5.40 3.12 7.86
C VAL A 79 -4.80 2.30 6.71
N MET A 80 -3.54 1.86 6.83
CA MET A 80 -2.88 1.06 5.80
C MET A 80 -3.43 -0.36 5.82
N ASN A 81 -3.49 -0.97 7.00
CA ASN A 81 -4.02 -2.33 7.16
C ASN A 81 -5.44 -2.46 6.58
N ASP A 82 -6.35 -1.60 7.02
CA ASP A 82 -7.75 -1.62 6.58
C ASP A 82 -7.88 -1.39 5.06
N ALA A 83 -7.03 -0.53 4.48
CA ALA A 83 -7.04 -0.27 3.04
C ALA A 83 -6.56 -1.50 2.24
N ILE A 84 -5.53 -2.20 2.71
CA ILE A 84 -5.01 -3.42 2.10
C ILE A 84 -6.04 -4.55 2.22
N TYR A 85 -6.64 -4.73 3.40
CA TYR A 85 -7.72 -5.71 3.62
C TYR A 85 -8.87 -5.49 2.63
N ARG A 86 -9.44 -4.28 2.59
CA ARG A 86 -10.55 -3.95 1.68
C ARG A 86 -10.18 -4.16 0.21
N ARG A 87 -8.98 -3.77 -0.20
CA ARG A 87 -8.49 -3.97 -1.58
C ARG A 87 -8.44 -5.47 -1.92
N ASN A 88 -7.83 -6.28 -1.04
CA ASN A 88 -7.68 -7.71 -1.30
C ASN A 88 -9.05 -8.41 -1.30
N SER A 89 -9.91 -8.15 -0.31
CA SER A 89 -11.27 -8.72 -0.26
C SER A 89 -12.12 -8.31 -1.46
N MET A 90 -11.97 -7.08 -1.97
CA MET A 90 -12.65 -6.64 -3.19
C MET A 90 -12.19 -7.46 -4.41
N VAL A 91 -10.89 -7.76 -4.53
CA VAL A 91 -10.36 -8.59 -5.62
C VAL A 91 -10.86 -10.03 -5.50
N GLU A 92 -10.83 -10.59 -4.29
CA GLU A 92 -11.34 -11.94 -3.99
C GLU A 92 -12.83 -12.09 -4.36
N GLU A 93 -13.67 -11.13 -3.98
CA GLU A 93 -15.10 -11.12 -4.32
C GLU A 93 -15.32 -10.90 -5.83
N TYR A 94 -14.62 -9.93 -6.42
CA TYR A 94 -14.83 -9.55 -7.83
C TYR A 94 -14.41 -10.65 -8.81
N LEU A 95 -13.35 -11.40 -8.49
CA LEU A 95 -12.80 -12.45 -9.35
C LEU A 95 -13.14 -13.87 -8.88
N ASN A 96 -13.77 -14.02 -7.72
CA ASN A 96 -13.99 -15.31 -7.05
C ASN A 96 -12.67 -16.10 -6.92
N VAL A 97 -11.70 -15.52 -6.22
CA VAL A 97 -10.39 -16.10 -5.89
C VAL A 97 -10.14 -16.05 -4.38
N ASP A 98 -9.20 -16.87 -3.91
CA ASP A 98 -8.68 -16.86 -2.53
C ASP A 98 -7.20 -16.46 -2.56
N ILE A 99 -6.85 -15.26 -2.09
CA ILE A 99 -5.48 -14.75 -2.14
C ILE A 99 -4.71 -15.33 -0.95
N GLN A 100 -3.67 -16.10 -1.24
CA GLN A 100 -2.75 -16.64 -0.23
C GLN A 100 -1.37 -16.03 -0.36
N LEU A 101 -0.81 -15.65 0.80
CA LEU A 101 0.54 -15.11 0.89
C LEU A 101 1.44 -16.11 1.60
N GLU A 102 2.41 -16.65 0.87
CA GLU A 102 3.50 -17.44 1.42
C GLU A 102 4.77 -16.60 1.53
N THR A 103 5.35 -16.54 2.73
CA THR A 103 6.52 -15.71 2.99
C THR A 103 7.77 -16.53 3.24
N VAL A 104 8.91 -16.00 2.81
CA VAL A 104 10.23 -16.49 3.20
C VAL A 104 10.89 -15.53 4.17
N GLN A 105 11.64 -16.06 5.13
CA GLN A 105 12.49 -15.25 5.97
C GLN A 105 13.67 -14.69 5.17
N GLY A 106 13.89 -13.38 5.26
CA GLY A 106 14.94 -12.70 4.53
C GLY A 106 14.64 -12.53 3.03
N SER A 107 15.67 -12.19 2.26
CA SER A 107 15.50 -11.67 0.89
C SER A 107 15.47 -12.74 -0.21
N SER A 108 15.52 -14.03 0.12
CA SER A 108 15.77 -15.10 -0.86
C SER A 108 14.52 -15.90 -1.24
N THR A 109 13.56 -15.25 -1.89
CA THR A 109 12.41 -15.96 -2.51
C THR A 109 12.85 -16.93 -3.61
N LEU A 110 13.94 -16.62 -4.32
CA LEU A 110 14.47 -17.48 -5.38
C LEU A 110 14.86 -18.88 -4.87
N ALA A 111 15.52 -18.97 -3.70
CA ALA A 111 15.95 -20.26 -3.16
C ALA A 111 14.74 -21.14 -2.82
N ARG A 112 13.71 -20.57 -2.18
CA ARG A 112 12.44 -21.26 -1.91
C ARG A 112 11.75 -21.68 -3.21
N PHE A 113 11.63 -20.77 -4.17
CA PHE A 113 11.01 -21.05 -5.46
C PHE A 113 11.68 -22.23 -6.18
N GLN A 114 13.01 -22.24 -6.25
CA GLN A 114 13.76 -23.33 -6.90
C GLN A 114 13.63 -24.66 -6.17
N GLN A 115 13.58 -24.64 -4.83
CA GLN A 115 13.35 -25.83 -4.03
C GLN A 115 11.99 -26.46 -4.33
N ASP A 116 10.92 -25.66 -4.33
CA ASP A 116 9.55 -26.13 -4.55
C ASP A 116 9.33 -26.59 -6.00
N ILE A 117 9.97 -25.92 -6.98
CA ILE A 117 9.98 -26.39 -8.38
C ILE A 117 10.66 -27.76 -8.47
N ALA A 118 11.77 -27.97 -7.78
CA ALA A 118 12.52 -29.22 -7.83
C ALA A 118 11.80 -30.38 -7.14
N SER A 119 11.01 -30.11 -6.10
CA SER A 119 10.18 -31.12 -5.43
C SER A 119 8.84 -31.38 -6.15
N GLY A 120 8.43 -30.49 -7.05
CA GLY A 120 7.14 -30.54 -7.73
C GLY A 120 5.99 -29.96 -6.89
N ASP A 121 6.31 -29.23 -5.83
CA ASP A 121 5.34 -28.64 -4.89
C ASP A 121 5.06 -27.15 -5.19
N ALA A 122 5.70 -26.57 -6.21
CA ALA A 122 5.50 -25.16 -6.55
C ALA A 122 4.04 -24.89 -6.98
N VAL A 123 3.37 -24.04 -6.20
CA VAL A 123 1.97 -23.61 -6.43
C VAL A 123 1.83 -22.10 -6.57
N PHE A 124 2.92 -21.38 -6.86
CA PHE A 124 2.95 -19.92 -6.90
C PHE A 124 2.42 -19.36 -8.23
N ASP A 125 1.50 -18.40 -8.15
CA ASP A 125 1.01 -17.62 -9.28
C ASP A 125 1.77 -16.30 -9.46
N MET A 126 2.29 -15.75 -8.36
CA MET A 126 3.07 -14.52 -8.35
C MET A 126 4.27 -14.65 -7.41
N VAL A 127 5.39 -14.04 -7.79
CA VAL A 127 6.53 -13.83 -6.91
C VAL A 127 6.77 -12.33 -6.73
N SER A 128 6.91 -11.90 -5.47
CA SER A 128 7.36 -10.56 -5.09
C SER A 128 8.76 -10.68 -4.45
N PRO A 129 9.82 -10.76 -5.27
CA PRO A 129 11.18 -10.89 -4.77
C PRO A 129 11.71 -9.56 -4.24
N HIS A 130 12.67 -9.62 -3.32
CA HIS A 130 13.46 -8.44 -2.98
C HIS A 130 14.39 -8.07 -4.15
N ILE A 131 14.49 -6.76 -4.46
CA ILE A 131 15.20 -6.25 -5.65
C ILE A 131 16.68 -6.68 -5.78
N ILE A 132 17.35 -6.99 -4.67
CA ILE A 132 18.75 -7.42 -4.66
C ILE A 132 18.94 -8.93 -4.93
N SER A 133 17.86 -9.69 -5.03
CA SER A 133 17.91 -11.15 -5.01
C SER A 133 17.07 -11.76 -6.14
N GLY A 134 17.74 -12.50 -7.03
CA GLY A 134 17.10 -13.37 -8.01
C GLY A 134 16.36 -12.72 -9.18
N ILE A 135 16.19 -11.39 -9.20
CA ILE A 135 15.49 -10.64 -10.26
C ILE A 135 15.92 -11.07 -11.67
N ALA A 136 17.23 -11.08 -11.95
CA ALA A 136 17.74 -11.47 -13.25
C ALA A 136 17.48 -12.96 -13.54
N THR A 137 17.69 -13.83 -12.56
CA THR A 137 17.56 -15.29 -12.70
C THR A 137 16.14 -15.71 -13.02
N PHE A 138 15.14 -15.15 -12.34
CA PHE A 138 13.73 -15.41 -12.64
C PHE A 138 13.40 -15.15 -14.12
N VAL A 139 13.97 -14.10 -14.71
CA VAL A 139 13.78 -13.77 -16.13
C VAL A 139 14.59 -14.70 -17.03
N THR A 140 15.88 -14.90 -16.77
CA THR A 140 16.76 -15.67 -17.66
C THR A 140 16.44 -17.16 -17.70
N GLU A 141 15.95 -17.72 -16.60
CA GLU A 141 15.53 -19.12 -16.49
C GLU A 141 14.06 -19.32 -16.92
N GLY A 142 13.35 -18.26 -17.30
CA GLY A 142 11.97 -18.33 -17.78
C GLY A 142 10.94 -18.67 -16.71
N TYR A 143 11.20 -18.30 -15.45
CA TYR A 143 10.30 -18.53 -14.32
C TYR A 143 9.18 -17.49 -14.20
N VAL A 144 9.32 -16.34 -14.87
CA VAL A 144 8.30 -15.28 -14.92
C VAL A 144 7.86 -15.02 -16.34
N VAL A 145 6.61 -14.60 -16.49
CA VAL A 145 6.00 -14.29 -17.79
C VAL A 145 6.17 -12.80 -18.13
N ASP A 146 5.99 -12.49 -19.40
CA ASP A 146 5.88 -11.10 -19.86
C ASP A 146 4.50 -10.55 -19.47
N LEU A 147 4.47 -9.69 -18.46
CA LEU A 147 3.26 -9.07 -17.93
C LEU A 147 2.58 -8.18 -18.98
N SER A 148 3.34 -7.58 -19.90
CA SER A 148 2.78 -6.74 -20.96
C SER A 148 1.97 -7.51 -22.00
N ALA A 149 2.06 -8.84 -21.99
CA ALA A 149 1.31 -9.73 -22.86
C ALA A 149 0.03 -10.30 -22.21
N LEU A 150 -0.27 -9.93 -20.96
CA LEU A 150 -1.47 -10.37 -20.25
C LEU A 150 -2.67 -9.48 -20.61
N ASP A 151 -3.83 -10.09 -20.86
CA ASP A 151 -5.01 -9.44 -21.45
C ASP A 151 -5.54 -8.23 -20.66
N TYR A 152 -5.31 -8.20 -19.35
CA TYR A 152 -5.89 -7.20 -18.43
C TYR A 152 -4.83 -6.38 -17.69
N VAL A 153 -3.59 -6.37 -18.19
CA VAL A 153 -2.50 -5.55 -17.64
C VAL A 153 -2.24 -4.36 -18.55
N ASP A 154 -2.67 -3.18 -18.10
CA ASP A 154 -2.40 -1.91 -18.76
C ASP A 154 -1.52 -1.03 -17.86
N PHE A 155 -0.24 -0.90 -18.21
CA PHE A 155 0.72 -0.08 -17.47
C PHE A 155 0.51 1.44 -17.62
N SER A 156 -0.48 1.89 -18.41
CA SER A 156 -0.86 3.30 -18.48
C SER A 156 -1.79 3.75 -17.36
N LYS A 157 -2.40 2.81 -16.62
CA LYS A 157 -3.31 3.08 -15.51
C LYS A 157 -2.59 3.71 -14.31
N SER A 158 -3.30 4.56 -13.58
CA SER A 158 -2.71 5.41 -12.53
C SER A 158 -2.11 4.65 -11.35
N TRP A 159 -2.60 3.42 -11.10
CA TRP A 159 -2.14 2.57 -10.00
C TRP A 159 -0.80 1.88 -10.27
N TRP A 160 -0.26 1.98 -11.49
CA TRP A 160 1.07 1.48 -11.83
C TRP A 160 2.12 2.58 -11.74
N ASN A 161 3.32 2.18 -11.31
CA ASN A 161 4.52 2.99 -11.51
C ASN A 161 5.00 2.82 -12.96
N GLY A 162 4.45 3.63 -13.87
CA GLY A 162 4.77 3.57 -15.30
C GLY A 162 6.26 3.79 -15.60
N SER A 163 6.94 4.67 -14.85
CA SER A 163 8.38 4.91 -15.02
C SER A 163 9.20 3.67 -14.66
N PHE A 164 8.80 2.93 -13.62
CA PHE A 164 9.45 1.67 -13.26
C PHE A 164 9.23 0.61 -14.34
N ALA A 165 7.98 0.43 -14.81
CA ALA A 165 7.66 -0.53 -15.87
C ALA A 165 8.44 -0.25 -17.16
N GLU A 166 8.53 1.03 -17.57
CA GLU A 166 9.30 1.46 -18.74
C GLU A 166 10.81 1.19 -18.56
N THR A 167 11.37 1.55 -17.40
CA THR A 167 12.80 1.39 -17.10
C THR A 167 13.21 -0.09 -17.06
N MET A 168 12.32 -0.95 -16.57
CA MET A 168 12.58 -2.38 -16.40
C MET A 168 12.26 -3.21 -17.66
N ALA A 169 11.70 -2.60 -18.70
CA ALA A 169 11.35 -3.31 -19.92
C ALA A 169 12.60 -3.79 -20.68
N ILE A 170 12.62 -5.07 -21.06
CA ILE A 170 13.71 -5.69 -21.82
C ILE A 170 13.18 -6.07 -23.20
N LYS A 171 13.67 -5.38 -24.23
CA LYS A 171 13.24 -5.60 -25.64
C LYS A 171 11.72 -5.53 -25.82
N GLY A 172 11.07 -4.58 -25.14
CA GLY A 172 9.63 -4.37 -25.20
C GLY A 172 8.79 -5.34 -24.37
N LYS A 173 9.43 -6.13 -23.49
CA LYS A 173 8.76 -7.05 -22.56
C LYS A 173 8.93 -6.57 -21.12
N THR A 174 7.91 -6.72 -20.29
CA THR A 174 7.92 -6.27 -18.90
C THR A 174 7.73 -7.46 -17.97
N PHE A 175 8.76 -7.82 -17.21
CA PHE A 175 8.73 -8.98 -16.30
C PHE A 175 8.49 -8.61 -14.84
N TYR A 176 8.68 -7.34 -14.50
CA TYR A 176 8.47 -6.80 -13.15
C TYR A 176 7.72 -5.49 -13.24
N ALA A 177 6.79 -5.29 -12.31
CA ALA A 177 6.01 -4.07 -12.17
C ALA A 177 5.92 -3.70 -10.68
N SER A 178 5.65 -2.42 -10.43
CA SER A 178 5.41 -1.87 -9.10
C SER A 178 4.27 -0.86 -9.22
N GLY A 179 3.57 -0.61 -8.13
CA GLY A 179 2.38 0.24 -8.10
C GLY A 179 1.75 0.24 -6.71
N ASP A 180 0.49 0.65 -6.64
CA ASP A 180 -0.27 0.82 -5.39
C ASP A 180 -0.51 -0.49 -4.62
N MET A 181 -0.15 -1.64 -5.21
CA MET A 181 -0.14 -2.93 -4.51
C MET A 181 0.86 -2.96 -3.35
N ILE A 182 1.98 -2.23 -3.46
CA ILE A 182 3.07 -2.20 -2.49
C ILE A 182 3.06 -0.86 -1.76
N ALA A 183 3.15 -0.89 -0.42
CA ALA A 183 3.18 0.31 0.39
C ALA A 183 4.36 1.23 0.01
N PRO A 184 4.16 2.56 -0.10
CA PRO A 184 5.22 3.49 -0.42
C PRO A 184 6.36 3.46 0.62
N ASN A 185 7.60 3.30 0.15
CA ASN A 185 8.79 3.39 0.98
C ASN A 185 9.56 4.70 0.73
N ALA A 186 9.08 5.79 1.32
CA ALA A 186 9.77 7.08 1.23
C ALA A 186 10.98 7.11 2.16
N ARG A 187 12.18 7.26 1.59
CA ARG A 187 13.38 7.57 2.37
C ARG A 187 13.43 9.07 2.64
N VAL A 188 13.42 9.43 3.92
CA VAL A 188 13.47 10.83 4.35
C VAL A 188 14.70 11.09 5.21
N ILE A 189 15.27 12.29 5.05
CA ILE A 189 16.28 12.79 5.99
C ILE A 189 15.55 13.63 7.02
N VAL A 190 15.68 13.22 8.28
CA VAL A 190 15.18 13.98 9.43
C VAL A 190 16.34 14.72 10.09
N PHE A 191 16.09 15.93 10.56
CA PHE A 191 17.10 16.74 11.23
C PHE A 191 16.49 17.49 12.42
N ASN A 192 17.31 17.77 13.43
CA ASN A 192 16.88 18.49 14.63
C ASN A 192 16.98 20.00 14.39
N LYS A 193 15.83 20.67 14.29
CA LYS A 193 15.74 22.12 14.06
C LYS A 193 16.44 22.95 15.15
N GLN A 194 16.38 22.52 16.41
CA GLN A 194 17.03 23.22 17.51
C GLN A 194 18.56 23.14 17.38
N MET A 195 19.11 21.97 17.06
CA MET A 195 20.55 21.84 16.83
C MET A 195 21.02 22.70 15.66
N MET A 196 20.26 22.75 14.55
CA MET A 196 20.59 23.64 13.43
C MET A 196 20.70 25.10 13.89
N ALA A 197 19.79 25.56 14.74
CA ALA A 197 19.82 26.91 15.31
C ALA A 197 21.00 27.11 16.29
N ASP A 198 21.22 26.17 17.21
CA ASP A 198 22.26 26.25 18.25
C ASP A 198 23.66 26.31 17.63
N TYR A 199 23.90 25.52 16.59
CA TYR A 199 25.16 25.50 15.83
C TYR A 199 25.23 26.57 14.73
N LYS A 200 24.19 27.41 14.58
CA LYS A 200 24.09 28.48 13.57
C LYS A 200 24.31 27.97 12.15
N LEU A 201 23.78 26.78 11.86
CA LEU A 201 23.84 26.18 10.54
C LEU A 201 22.84 26.89 9.59
N PRO A 202 23.10 26.85 8.27
CA PRO A 202 22.19 27.42 7.28
C PRO A 202 20.77 26.83 7.36
N ASP A 203 19.78 27.60 6.96
CA ASP A 203 18.41 27.09 6.77
C ASP A 203 18.45 26.00 5.68
N ILE A 204 18.19 24.77 6.10
CA ILE A 204 18.26 23.61 5.22
C ILE A 204 17.13 23.65 4.19
N TYR A 205 15.95 24.19 4.51
CA TYR A 205 14.85 24.29 3.54
C TYR A 205 15.21 25.25 2.40
N GLU A 206 15.82 26.39 2.72
CA GLU A 206 16.32 27.33 1.69
C GLU A 206 17.48 26.74 0.90
N THR A 207 18.38 26.02 1.56
CA THR A 207 19.50 25.32 0.90
C THR A 207 18.98 24.31 -0.12
N ILE A 208 17.91 23.56 0.23
CA ILE A 208 17.23 22.61 -0.65
C ILE A 208 16.56 23.32 -1.82
N ARG A 209 15.73 24.35 -1.55
CA ARG A 209 15.03 25.12 -2.59
C ARG A 209 15.99 25.78 -3.57
N ALA A 210 17.17 26.19 -3.11
CA ALA A 210 18.23 26.75 -3.94
C ALA A 210 19.02 25.71 -4.73
N GLY A 211 18.72 24.41 -4.60
CA GLY A 211 19.44 23.32 -5.27
C GLY A 211 20.87 23.10 -4.76
N LYS A 212 21.18 23.56 -3.55
CA LYS A 212 22.53 23.51 -2.96
C LYS A 212 22.71 22.36 -1.96
N TRP A 213 21.69 21.55 -1.75
CA TRP A 213 21.77 20.39 -0.86
C TRP A 213 22.44 19.23 -1.59
N THR A 214 23.69 18.93 -1.21
CA THR A 214 24.51 17.84 -1.74
C THR A 214 25.02 16.97 -0.58
N LEU A 215 25.62 15.82 -0.89
CA LEU A 215 26.29 14.99 0.13
C LEU A 215 27.39 15.78 0.85
N ASP A 216 28.19 16.57 0.11
CA ASP A 216 29.20 17.45 0.72
C ASP A 216 28.60 18.49 1.67
N ALA A 217 27.39 18.98 1.38
CA ALA A 217 26.68 19.92 2.25
C ALA A 217 26.08 19.24 3.49
N MET A 218 25.85 17.92 3.43
CA MET A 218 25.41 17.11 4.58
C MET A 218 26.56 16.76 5.52
N GLY A 219 27.79 16.69 5.01
CA GLY A 219 29.00 16.32 5.76
C GLY A 219 29.45 14.90 5.51
#